data_AF-A0A1I6FVM3-F1
#
_entry.id   AF-A0A1I6FVM3-F1
#
_cell.length_a   1.000
_cell.length_b   1.000
_cell.length_c   1.000
_cell.angle_alpha   90.00
_cell.angle_beta   90.00
_cell.angle_gamma   90.00
#
_symmetry.space_group_name_H-M   'P 1'
#
loop_
_entity.id
_entity.type
_entity.pdbx_description
1 polymer ?
#
loop_
_entity_poly.entity_id
_entity_poly.type
_entity_poly.pdbx_seq_one_letter_code
_entity_poly.pdbx_strand_id
1 'polypeptide(L)'
;MRNSKKLILLVFSCLLTVQSSCSKEESTSEPSSPSERLFLATKNTPYNPFTGTGGLKNYFLVLLPDGTAYNGLPRQNTLGLLTRAELIQENSLRVGEYEENGNQLVIKWTFNQNKVWTLEKESGGWRQNSTKKYEPISPNVASGTLDATYVFEHTGASGFPGIGSNTLGVRDEIKFNRDGTYARTIIAGASSDGGVGTNGSIDAGTYTIEGYALRLDSNQGTTLSFTIFKWPGEESTVLALNGKRFQKIQ
;
A
#
# COMPACT_ATOMS: atom_id res chain seq x y z
N MET A 1 9.35 -17.66 88.36
CA MET A 1 10.02 -18.90 87.93
C MET A 1 8.97 -19.98 87.70
N ARG A 2 8.57 -20.22 86.45
CA ARG A 2 7.75 -21.39 86.08
C ARG A 2 8.33 -22.02 84.82
N ASN A 3 8.63 -23.31 84.98
CA ASN A 3 9.39 -24.15 84.08
C ASN A 3 8.60 -24.53 82.81
N SER A 4 9.22 -24.22 81.68
CA SER A 4 9.59 -25.12 80.57
C SER A 4 8.89 -26.48 80.38
N LYS A 5 8.38 -26.62 79.15
CA LYS A 5 8.49 -27.76 78.21
C LYS A 5 7.66 -29.03 78.47
N LYS A 6 6.75 -29.31 77.52
CA LYS A 6 6.80 -30.54 76.72
C LYS A 6 6.14 -30.33 75.35
N LEU A 7 6.95 -30.60 74.34
CA LEU A 7 6.69 -30.59 72.90
C LEU A 7 6.21 -32.00 72.52
N ILE A 8 5.11 -32.13 71.79
CA ILE A 8 4.73 -33.38 71.10
C ILE A 8 4.77 -33.10 69.60
N LEU A 9 5.61 -33.88 68.94
CA LEU A 9 5.90 -33.93 67.52
C LEU A 9 4.95 -34.96 66.89
N LEU A 10 4.19 -34.59 65.86
CA LEU A 10 3.52 -35.54 64.97
C LEU A 10 3.87 -35.14 63.53
N VAL A 11 4.69 -35.99 62.93
CA VAL A 11 5.10 -35.99 61.52
C VAL A 11 3.98 -36.66 60.73
N PHE A 12 3.47 -36.00 59.69
CA PHE A 12 2.69 -36.66 58.63
C PHE A 12 3.29 -36.34 57.27
N SER A 13 3.71 -37.41 56.60
CA SER A 13 4.30 -37.45 55.27
C SER A 13 3.23 -37.36 54.18
N CYS A 14 3.54 -36.54 53.17
CA CYS A 14 3.49 -36.82 51.74
C CYS A 14 2.26 -37.57 51.16
N LEU A 15 1.36 -36.82 50.52
CA LEU A 15 0.93 -37.03 49.13
C LEU A 15 0.08 -35.82 48.70
N LEU A 16 0.66 -34.85 47.98
CA LEU A 16 -0.12 -33.88 47.22
C LEU A 16 0.17 -34.04 45.73
N THR A 17 -0.82 -34.58 45.04
CA THR A 17 -0.97 -34.58 43.60
C THR A 17 -1.05 -33.12 43.12
N VAL A 18 -0.02 -32.64 42.43
CA VAL A 18 -0.02 -31.33 41.77
C VAL A 18 -0.93 -31.43 40.54
N GLN A 19 -2.20 -31.03 40.68
CA GLN A 19 -3.01 -30.65 39.53
C GLN A 19 -2.52 -29.29 39.02
N SER A 20 -1.73 -29.34 37.95
CA SER A 20 -1.37 -28.18 37.13
C SER A 20 -2.64 -27.59 36.51
N SER A 21 -3.22 -26.61 37.18
CA SER A 21 -4.20 -25.72 36.55
C SER A 21 -3.42 -24.75 35.67
N CYS A 22 -3.34 -25.10 34.39
CA CYS A 22 -2.87 -24.23 33.33
C CYS A 22 -3.92 -23.12 33.14
N SER A 23 -3.83 -22.06 33.94
CA SER A 23 -4.48 -20.79 33.62
C SER A 23 -3.82 -20.28 32.35
N LYS A 24 -4.57 -20.33 31.24
CA LYS A 24 -4.28 -19.55 30.04
C LYS A 24 -4.27 -18.08 30.45
N GLU A 25 -3.09 -17.55 30.72
CA GLU A 25 -2.84 -16.14 30.48
C GLU A 25 -3.07 -15.92 28.99
N GLU A 26 -4.24 -15.37 28.67
CA GLU A 26 -4.54 -14.78 27.38
C GLU A 26 -3.66 -13.53 27.26
N SER A 27 -2.40 -13.80 26.91
CA SER A 27 -1.47 -12.79 26.41
C SER A 27 -2.12 -12.22 25.16
N THR A 28 -2.74 -11.06 25.32
CA THR A 28 -3.02 -10.13 24.22
C THR A 28 -1.66 -9.70 23.69
N SER A 29 -1.08 -10.51 22.81
CA SER A 29 0.08 -10.12 22.03
C SER A 29 -0.31 -8.85 21.27
N GLU A 30 0.31 -7.74 21.65
CA GLU A 30 0.34 -6.51 20.87
C GLU A 30 0.65 -6.85 19.40
N PRO A 31 0.09 -6.13 18.42
CA PRO A 31 0.49 -6.34 17.03
C PRO A 31 2.00 -6.09 16.92
N SER A 32 2.70 -7.18 16.61
CA SER A 32 4.10 -7.28 16.20
C SER A 32 4.53 -6.07 15.38
N SER A 33 5.68 -5.48 15.72
CA SER A 33 6.53 -4.55 14.92
C SER A 33 5.80 -3.71 13.86
N PRO A 34 5.80 -2.37 13.92
CA PRO A 34 4.97 -1.55 13.02
C PRO A 34 5.20 -1.94 11.57
N SER A 35 4.30 -2.74 11.00
CA SER A 35 4.33 -3.18 9.60
C SER A 35 4.35 -1.96 8.70
N GLU A 36 4.97 -2.04 7.51
CA GLU A 36 4.98 -0.92 6.58
C GLU A 36 3.55 -0.43 6.30
N ARG A 37 3.31 0.87 6.42
CA ARG A 37 1.98 1.48 6.26
C ARG A 37 1.97 2.40 5.05
N LEU A 38 1.16 2.05 4.06
CA LEU A 38 0.85 2.89 2.92
C LEU A 38 -0.43 3.68 3.20
N PHE A 39 -0.42 4.97 2.91
CA PHE A 39 -1.57 5.85 3.01
C PHE A 39 -1.83 6.57 1.68
N LEU A 40 -3.11 6.83 1.39
CA LEU A 40 -3.56 7.64 0.26
C LEU A 40 -4.30 8.87 0.79
N ALA A 41 -3.97 10.03 0.25
CA ALA A 41 -4.80 11.22 0.32
C ALA A 41 -5.23 11.68 -1.07
N THR A 42 -6.49 12.07 -1.20
CA THR A 42 -7.02 12.69 -2.41
C THR A 42 -7.31 14.15 -2.15
N LYS A 43 -6.86 15.04 -3.04
CA LYS A 43 -7.22 16.45 -3.05
C LYS A 43 -7.95 16.77 -4.34
N ASN A 44 -9.18 17.24 -4.24
CA ASN A 44 -9.85 17.82 -5.40
C ASN A 44 -9.25 19.21 -5.66
N THR A 45 -8.74 19.42 -6.87
CA THR A 45 -8.24 20.72 -7.32
C THR A 45 -9.34 21.36 -8.15
N PRO A 46 -9.89 22.53 -7.76
CA PRO A 46 -10.86 23.25 -8.58
C PRO A 46 -10.32 23.43 -10.00
N TYR A 47 -11.21 23.33 -10.98
CA TYR A 47 -10.85 23.60 -12.37
C TYR A 47 -10.43 25.06 -12.53
N ASN A 48 -9.23 25.26 -13.05
CA ASN A 48 -8.70 26.55 -13.44
C ASN A 48 -8.76 26.68 -14.97
N PRO A 49 -9.64 27.56 -15.51
CA PRO A 49 -9.81 27.71 -16.95
C PRO A 49 -8.59 28.33 -17.65
N PHE A 50 -7.74 29.08 -16.94
CA PHE A 50 -6.56 29.73 -17.53
C PHE A 50 -5.41 28.75 -17.77
N THR A 51 -5.29 27.74 -16.92
CA THR A 51 -4.27 26.68 -17.06
C THR A 51 -4.84 25.42 -17.70
N GLY A 52 -6.17 25.33 -17.87
CA GLY A 52 -6.86 24.11 -18.26
C GLY A 52 -6.68 22.97 -17.26
N THR A 53 -6.26 23.27 -16.02
CA THR A 53 -5.93 22.24 -15.02
C THR A 53 -6.96 22.19 -13.91
N GLY A 54 -7.38 20.99 -13.54
CA GLY A 54 -8.34 20.72 -12.48
C GLY A 54 -8.43 19.23 -12.21
N GLY A 55 -9.22 18.86 -11.22
CA GLY A 55 -9.56 17.47 -10.93
C GLY A 55 -8.85 16.88 -9.71
N LEU A 56 -9.00 15.56 -9.57
CA LEU A 56 -8.55 14.81 -8.41
C LEU A 56 -7.04 14.57 -8.47
N LYS A 57 -6.31 15.03 -7.45
CA LYS A 57 -4.89 14.72 -7.24
C LYS A 57 -4.74 13.71 -6.11
N ASN A 58 -3.97 12.66 -6.36
CA ASN A 58 -3.66 11.63 -5.37
C ASN A 58 -2.27 11.88 -4.80
N TYR A 59 -2.14 11.74 -3.49
CA TYR A 59 -0.91 11.87 -2.72
C TYR A 59 -0.72 10.59 -1.93
N PHE A 60 0.47 10.03 -1.99
CA PHE A 60 0.80 8.82 -1.26
C PHE A 60 1.78 9.17 -0.15
N LEU A 61 1.64 8.50 0.99
CA LEU A 61 2.57 8.57 2.10
C LEU A 61 2.87 7.14 2.52
N VAL A 62 4.14 6.77 2.52
CA VAL A 62 4.62 5.49 3.06
C VAL A 62 5.34 5.78 4.37
N LEU A 63 5.02 5.01 5.41
CA LEU A 63 5.72 5.02 6.69
C LEU A 63 6.33 3.63 6.91
N LEU A 64 7.65 3.58 7.05
CA LEU A 64 8.41 2.36 7.31
C LEU A 64 8.63 2.15 8.81
N PRO A 65 8.79 0.89 9.28
CA PRO A 65 9.00 0.58 10.69
C PRO A 65 10.20 1.28 11.34
N ASP A 66 11.21 1.62 10.54
CA ASP A 66 12.46 2.25 10.98
C ASP A 66 12.35 3.77 11.23
N GLY A 67 11.14 4.33 11.11
CA GLY A 67 10.91 5.78 11.23
C GLY A 67 11.09 6.55 9.93
N THR A 68 11.29 5.88 8.79
CA THR A 68 11.37 6.54 7.48
C THR A 68 9.99 6.87 6.93
N ALA A 69 9.83 8.11 6.45
CA ALA A 69 8.67 8.53 5.67
C ALA A 69 9.04 8.77 4.21
N TYR A 70 8.12 8.44 3.31
CA TYR A 70 8.25 8.72 1.88
C TYR A 70 6.99 9.34 1.28
N ASN A 71 7.13 10.51 0.66
CA ASN A 71 6.04 11.21 -0.01
C ASN A 71 5.95 10.80 -1.49
N GLY A 72 5.28 9.68 -1.74
CA GLY A 72 5.06 9.15 -3.07
C GLY A 72 4.64 7.68 -3.00
N LEU A 73 4.38 7.11 -4.17
CA LEU A 73 4.28 5.67 -4.32
C LEU A 73 5.62 5.22 -4.91
N PRO A 74 6.42 4.44 -4.16
CA PRO A 74 7.69 3.96 -4.67
C PRO A 74 7.46 3.11 -5.93
N ARG A 75 8.34 3.29 -6.90
CA ARG A 75 8.36 2.53 -8.15
C ARG A 75 8.94 1.16 -7.86
N GLN A 76 8.31 0.12 -8.43
CA GLN A 76 8.75 -1.27 -8.36
C GLN A 76 8.65 -1.92 -6.95
N ASN A 77 7.58 -2.72 -6.81
CA ASN A 77 7.53 -4.06 -6.24
C ASN A 77 7.83 -4.44 -4.78
N THR A 78 8.18 -3.57 -3.84
CA THR A 78 8.51 -4.12 -2.51
C THR A 78 8.11 -3.26 -1.34
N LEU A 79 6.85 -2.81 -1.27
CA LEU A 79 6.36 -2.23 -0.01
C LEU A 79 6.55 -3.13 1.23
N GLY A 80 6.83 -4.44 1.05
CA GLY A 80 7.18 -5.41 2.10
C GLY A 80 8.69 -5.62 2.39
N LEU A 81 9.58 -4.98 1.63
CA LEU A 81 11.05 -5.05 1.81
C LEU A 81 11.72 -3.68 1.64
N LEU A 82 10.93 -2.59 1.67
CA LEU A 82 11.44 -1.26 1.36
C LEU A 82 12.37 -0.81 2.47
N THR A 83 13.59 -0.46 2.07
CA THR A 83 14.56 0.19 2.94
C THR A 83 14.65 1.68 2.65
N ARG A 84 15.08 2.45 3.65
CA ARG A 84 15.41 3.87 3.44
C ARG A 84 16.40 4.09 2.29
N ALA A 85 17.36 3.19 2.11
CA ALA A 85 18.37 3.28 1.06
C ALA A 85 17.76 3.22 -0.34
N GLU A 86 16.82 2.29 -0.58
CA GLU A 86 16.12 2.16 -1.86
C GLU A 86 15.26 3.39 -2.17
N LEU A 87 14.55 3.91 -1.17
CA LEU A 87 13.74 5.12 -1.32
C LEU A 87 14.58 6.36 -1.65
N ILE A 88 15.79 6.46 -1.07
CA ILE A 88 16.74 7.52 -1.38
C ILE A 88 17.24 7.40 -2.82
N GLN A 89 17.56 6.18 -3.26
CA GLN A 89 17.98 5.94 -4.65
C GLN A 89 16.88 6.31 -5.65
N GLU A 90 15.62 6.00 -5.33
CA GLU A 90 14.50 6.36 -6.19
C GLU A 90 14.30 7.88 -6.26
N ASN A 91 14.14 8.51 -5.09
CA ASN A 91 13.99 9.95 -5.01
C ASN A 91 14.26 10.46 -3.59
N SER A 92 15.52 10.81 -3.34
CA SER A 92 15.97 11.36 -2.07
C SER A 92 15.17 12.58 -1.59
N LEU A 93 14.63 13.41 -2.50
CA LEU A 93 13.83 14.59 -2.15
C LEU A 93 12.48 14.26 -1.50
N ARG A 94 12.04 13.00 -1.59
CA ARG A 94 10.77 12.51 -1.04
C ARG A 94 10.95 11.76 0.28
N VAL A 95 12.18 11.60 0.76
CA VAL A 95 12.49 10.85 1.98
C VAL A 95 12.61 11.78 3.17
N GLY A 96 11.99 11.39 4.28
CA GLY A 96 12.04 12.07 5.55
C GLY A 96 12.06 11.09 6.72
N GLU A 97 12.09 11.65 7.91
CA GLU A 97 11.97 10.93 9.17
C GLU A 97 10.64 11.30 9.81
N TYR A 98 9.97 10.33 10.41
CA TYR A 98 8.72 10.56 11.12
C TYR A 98 8.79 10.11 12.57
N GLU A 99 8.00 10.80 13.38
CA GLU A 99 7.73 10.45 14.77
C GLU A 99 6.21 10.49 15.00
N GLU A 100 5.68 9.50 15.71
CA GLU A 100 4.29 9.46 16.14
C GLU A 100 4.19 9.84 17.62
N ASN A 101 3.56 10.98 17.90
CA ASN A 101 3.37 11.54 19.22
C ASN A 101 1.89 11.48 19.61
N GLY A 102 1.36 10.27 19.79
CA GLY A 102 -0.02 10.00 20.16
C GLY A 102 -1.03 10.41 19.09
N ASN A 103 -1.42 11.69 19.09
CA ASN A 103 -2.40 12.28 18.15
C ASN A 103 -1.76 13.05 17.00
N GLN A 104 -0.43 13.08 16.92
CA GLN A 104 0.29 13.75 15.84
C GLN A 104 1.31 12.84 15.19
N LEU A 105 1.38 12.90 13.87
CA LEU A 105 2.48 12.37 13.06
C LEU A 105 3.29 13.58 12.57
N VAL A 106 4.55 13.65 12.99
CA VAL A 106 5.47 14.74 12.60
C VAL A 106 6.49 14.16 11.62
N ILE A 107 6.61 14.76 10.43
CA ILE A 107 7.54 14.31 9.39
C ILE A 107 8.51 15.44 9.07
N LYS A 108 9.81 15.18 9.21
CA LYS A 108 10.91 16.08 8.85
C LYS A 108 11.52 15.60 7.53
N TRP A 109 11.38 16.39 6.46
CA TRP A 109 11.89 16.00 5.14
C TRP A 109 13.39 16.28 5.01
N THR A 110 14.16 15.27 4.60
CA THR A 110 15.63 15.30 4.61
C THR A 110 16.20 16.41 3.72
N PHE A 111 15.67 16.56 2.51
CA PHE A 111 16.18 17.53 1.51
C PHE A 111 15.45 18.88 1.51
N ASN A 112 14.47 19.04 2.39
CA ASN A 112 13.81 20.32 2.60
C ASN A 112 13.60 20.48 4.10
N GLN A 113 14.72 20.67 4.82
CA GLN A 113 14.78 20.64 6.29
C GLN A 113 13.84 21.67 6.96
N ASN A 114 13.47 22.73 6.24
CA ASN A 114 12.49 23.73 6.70
C ASN A 114 11.03 23.28 6.54
N LYS A 115 10.80 22.16 5.87
CA LYS A 115 9.48 21.60 5.64
C LYS A 115 9.24 20.50 6.67
N VAL A 116 8.55 20.86 7.74
CA VAL A 116 7.97 19.90 8.68
C VAL A 116 6.50 19.71 8.31
N TRP A 117 6.06 18.46 8.20
CA TRP A 117 4.64 18.15 8.11
C TRP A 117 4.16 17.70 9.47
N THR A 118 3.08 18.30 9.93
CA THR A 118 2.33 17.82 11.09
C THR A 118 1.00 17.30 10.57
N LEU A 119 0.69 16.05 10.87
CA LEU A 119 -0.59 15.46 10.58
C LEU A 119 -1.29 15.12 11.89
N GLU A 120 -2.56 15.45 11.99
CA GLU A 120 -3.38 15.15 13.16
C GLU A 120 -4.09 13.81 12.96
N LYS A 121 -4.20 13.03 14.04
CA LYS A 121 -4.92 11.77 14.02
C LYS A 121 -6.41 12.04 13.83
N GLU A 122 -7.02 11.33 12.89
CA GLU A 122 -8.45 11.38 12.63
C GLU A 122 -8.98 9.94 12.51
N SER A 123 -10.29 9.75 12.68
CA SER A 123 -10.91 8.44 12.48
C SER A 123 -10.52 7.85 11.12
N GLY A 124 -9.85 6.70 11.17
CA GLY A 124 -9.38 5.98 10.00
C GLY A 124 -8.20 6.63 9.27
N GLY A 125 -7.36 7.46 9.90
CA GLY A 125 -6.14 7.95 9.25
C GLY A 125 -5.47 9.18 9.87
N TRP A 126 -4.84 9.97 9.00
CA TRP A 126 -4.09 11.18 9.35
C TRP A 126 -4.55 12.38 8.52
N ARG A 127 -4.53 13.59 9.09
CA ARG A 127 -5.00 14.82 8.45
C ARG A 127 -3.87 15.84 8.37
N GLN A 128 -3.42 16.21 7.18
CA GLN A 128 -2.30 17.18 7.01
C GLN A 128 -2.75 18.65 7.01
N ASN A 129 -4.06 18.90 6.98
CA ASN A 129 -4.80 20.17 7.01
C ASN A 129 -6.24 19.87 6.58
N SER A 130 -7.13 20.86 6.50
CA SER A 130 -8.52 20.70 6.05
C SER A 130 -8.71 20.04 4.68
N THR A 131 -7.68 19.98 3.82
CA THR A 131 -7.80 19.52 2.43
C THR A 131 -7.26 18.13 2.14
N LYS A 132 -6.53 17.50 3.08
CA LYS A 132 -5.88 16.20 2.83
C LYS A 132 -6.07 15.21 3.98
N LYS A 133 -6.93 14.22 3.77
CA LYS A 133 -7.07 13.03 4.61
C LYS A 133 -6.20 11.92 4.03
N TYR A 134 -5.25 11.42 4.80
CA TYR A 134 -4.43 10.25 4.49
C TYR A 134 -5.08 9.04 5.14
N GLU A 135 -5.72 8.21 4.33
CA GLU A 135 -6.38 6.98 4.76
C GLU A 135 -5.44 5.79 4.56
N PRO A 136 -5.38 4.84 5.50
CA PRO A 136 -4.55 3.67 5.36
C PRO A 136 -5.07 2.86 4.17
N ILE A 137 -4.15 2.52 3.29
CA ILE A 137 -4.39 1.54 2.25
C ILE A 137 -4.10 0.20 2.89
N SER A 138 -4.93 -0.79 2.60
CA SER A 138 -4.62 -2.19 2.86
C SER A 138 -4.32 -2.86 1.53
N PRO A 139 -3.46 -3.90 1.49
CA PRO A 139 -3.17 -4.66 0.28
C PRO A 139 -4.36 -5.56 -0.10
N ASN A 140 -5.61 -5.12 0.10
CA ASN A 140 -6.83 -5.94 0.19
C ASN A 140 -7.29 -6.58 -1.14
N VAL A 141 -6.35 -6.78 -2.07
CA VAL A 141 -6.23 -8.02 -2.84
C VAL A 141 -5.74 -9.11 -1.88
N ALA A 142 -6.67 -9.64 -1.08
CA ALA A 142 -6.43 -10.83 -0.27
C ALA A 142 -5.67 -11.86 -1.10
N SER A 143 -4.69 -12.54 -0.50
CA SER A 143 -3.75 -13.58 -0.99
C SER A 143 -4.28 -14.55 -2.07
N GLY A 144 -4.78 -14.02 -3.17
CA GLY A 144 -5.90 -14.59 -3.90
C GLY A 144 -5.92 -14.01 -5.30
N THR A 145 -6.32 -14.87 -6.21
CA THR A 145 -6.11 -14.69 -7.63
C THR A 145 -7.07 -13.63 -8.17
N LEU A 146 -6.54 -12.78 -9.06
CA LEU A 146 -7.34 -11.84 -9.83
C LEU A 146 -8.10 -12.62 -10.92
N ASP A 147 -9.36 -12.28 -11.12
CA ASP A 147 -10.23 -12.97 -12.07
C ASP A 147 -11.19 -11.95 -12.70
N ALA A 148 -10.63 -11.18 -13.63
CA ALA A 148 -11.34 -10.13 -14.36
C ALA A 148 -10.45 -9.48 -15.43
N THR A 149 -11.10 -8.70 -16.29
CA THR A 149 -10.42 -7.68 -17.11
C THR A 149 -10.48 -6.33 -16.43
N TYR A 150 -9.30 -5.72 -16.27
CA TYR A 150 -9.11 -4.39 -15.70
C TYR A 150 -8.62 -3.42 -16.77
N VAL A 151 -9.21 -2.23 -16.80
CA VAL A 151 -8.91 -1.22 -17.81
C VAL A 151 -8.53 0.10 -17.17
N PHE A 152 -7.44 0.68 -17.67
CA PHE A 152 -7.08 2.06 -17.44
C PHE A 152 -7.18 2.83 -18.76
N GLU A 153 -8.01 3.87 -18.76
CA GLU A 153 -8.15 4.80 -19.88
C GLU A 153 -7.58 6.16 -19.49
N HIS A 154 -6.79 6.74 -20.39
CA HIS A 154 -6.20 8.06 -20.19
C HIS A 154 -6.32 8.90 -21.46
N THR A 155 -6.87 10.10 -21.32
CA THR A 155 -6.85 11.14 -22.35
C THR A 155 -5.48 11.83 -22.36
N GLY A 156 -4.71 11.66 -23.44
CA GLY A 156 -3.35 12.22 -23.62
C GLY A 156 -2.19 11.26 -23.31
N ALA A 157 -1.16 11.22 -24.16
CA ALA A 157 -0.05 10.25 -24.13
C ALA A 157 1.04 10.46 -23.06
N SER A 158 1.04 11.58 -22.34
CA SER A 158 2.22 11.98 -21.56
C SER A 158 2.47 11.03 -20.38
N GLY A 159 3.57 10.26 -20.44
CA GLY A 159 4.06 9.43 -19.34
C GLY A 159 3.92 7.91 -19.51
N PHE A 160 3.52 7.42 -20.68
CA PHE A 160 3.52 5.97 -20.97
C PHE A 160 4.83 5.51 -21.63
N PRO A 161 5.53 4.49 -21.10
CA PRO A 161 6.69 3.90 -21.76
C PRO A 161 6.28 3.29 -23.11
N GLY A 162 6.97 3.66 -24.20
CA GLY A 162 6.76 3.08 -25.53
C GLY A 162 5.69 3.74 -26.41
N ILE A 163 5.07 4.84 -25.98
CA ILE A 163 4.08 5.57 -26.77
C ILE A 163 4.56 7.01 -27.04
N GLY A 164 4.55 7.42 -28.31
CA GLY A 164 4.97 8.76 -28.75
C GLY A 164 4.08 9.88 -28.19
N SER A 165 4.67 11.08 -28.02
CA SER A 165 4.08 12.26 -27.36
C SER A 165 2.78 12.81 -27.97
N ASN A 166 2.35 12.31 -29.13
CA ASN A 166 1.22 12.85 -29.90
C ASN A 166 -0.04 11.95 -29.89
N THR A 167 -0.14 11.03 -28.94
CA THR A 167 -1.23 10.05 -28.90
C THR A 167 -2.44 10.61 -28.13
N LEU A 168 -3.64 10.56 -28.75
CA LEU A 168 -4.89 11.15 -28.26
C LEU A 168 -5.44 10.48 -26.97
N GLY A 169 -5.09 9.21 -26.77
CA GLY A 169 -5.35 8.49 -25.53
C GLY A 169 -4.69 7.12 -25.51
N VAL A 170 -4.62 6.53 -24.32
CA VAL A 170 -4.06 5.19 -24.08
C VAL A 170 -5.10 4.37 -23.33
N ARG A 171 -5.36 3.17 -23.83
CA ARG A 171 -6.12 2.14 -23.12
C ARG A 171 -5.17 1.00 -22.76
N ASP A 172 -5.00 0.73 -21.48
CA ASP A 172 -4.21 -0.40 -20.97
C ASP A 172 -5.18 -1.41 -20.36
N GLU A 173 -5.30 -2.56 -21.02
CA GLU A 173 -6.20 -3.64 -20.63
C GLU A 173 -5.38 -4.81 -20.13
N ILE A 174 -5.68 -5.27 -18.92
CA ILE A 174 -5.05 -6.45 -18.34
C ILE A 174 -6.14 -7.41 -17.88
N LYS A 175 -6.22 -8.55 -18.56
CA LYS A 175 -7.04 -9.68 -18.14
C LYS A 175 -6.23 -10.58 -17.25
N PHE A 176 -6.68 -10.76 -16.02
CA PHE A 176 -6.14 -11.74 -15.09
C PHE A 176 -7.10 -12.92 -14.99
N ASN A 177 -6.54 -14.12 -14.98
CA ASN A 177 -7.28 -15.35 -14.78
C ASN A 177 -6.98 -15.93 -13.39
N ARG A 178 -7.94 -16.68 -12.86
CA ARG A 178 -7.82 -17.34 -11.55
C ARG A 178 -6.67 -18.35 -11.46
N ASP A 179 -6.19 -18.84 -12.60
CA ASP A 179 -5.10 -19.82 -12.70
C ASP A 179 -3.69 -19.20 -12.58
N GLY A 180 -3.59 -17.89 -12.35
CA GLY A 180 -2.31 -17.19 -12.24
C GLY A 180 -1.75 -16.72 -13.58
N THR A 181 -2.52 -16.76 -14.67
CA THR A 181 -2.11 -16.22 -15.98
C THR A 181 -2.70 -14.82 -16.24
N TYR A 182 -2.03 -14.05 -17.09
CA TYR A 182 -2.54 -12.76 -17.57
C TYR A 182 -2.37 -12.60 -19.09
N ALA A 183 -3.20 -11.74 -19.67
CA ALA A 183 -3.01 -11.19 -21.00
C ALA A 183 -3.19 -9.67 -20.94
N ARG A 184 -2.25 -8.92 -21.52
CA ARG A 184 -2.22 -7.46 -21.54
C ARG A 184 -2.24 -6.94 -22.97
N THR A 185 -3.02 -5.91 -23.20
CA THR A 185 -3.10 -5.21 -24.48
C THR A 185 -3.04 -3.71 -24.22
N ILE A 186 -2.11 -3.03 -24.89
CA ILE A 186 -1.99 -1.57 -24.82
C ILE A 186 -2.43 -0.98 -26.16
N ILE A 187 -3.49 -0.18 -26.17
CA ILE A 187 -4.00 0.45 -27.38
C ILE A 187 -3.62 1.93 -27.36
N ALA A 188 -2.77 2.33 -28.31
CA ALA A 188 -2.36 3.72 -28.50
C ALA A 188 -3.30 4.40 -29.51
N GLY A 189 -3.82 5.57 -29.16
CA GLY A 189 -4.70 6.37 -30.01
C GLY A 189 -6.18 6.11 -29.76
N ALA A 190 -6.52 5.36 -28.70
CA ALA A 190 -7.89 5.19 -28.27
C ALA A 190 -8.45 6.53 -27.76
N SER A 191 -9.52 7.03 -28.38
CA SER A 191 -10.32 8.13 -27.84
C SER A 191 -11.49 7.57 -27.02
N SER A 192 -12.03 8.35 -26.08
CA SER A 192 -13.25 8.02 -25.33
C SER A 192 -14.47 7.76 -26.23
N ASP A 193 -14.39 8.19 -27.50
CA ASP A 193 -15.49 8.18 -28.45
C ASP A 193 -15.35 7.06 -29.51
N GLY A 194 -14.55 6.03 -29.24
CA GLY A 194 -14.45 4.84 -30.10
C GLY A 194 -13.53 4.99 -31.32
N GLY A 195 -12.59 5.94 -31.29
CA GLY A 195 -11.56 6.07 -32.32
C GLY A 195 -10.70 4.81 -32.44
N VAL A 196 -10.46 4.35 -33.67
CA VAL A 196 -9.64 3.17 -33.97
C VAL A 196 -8.18 3.50 -33.69
N GLY A 197 -7.68 3.08 -32.52
CA GLY A 197 -6.27 3.16 -32.17
C GLY A 197 -5.43 2.15 -32.96
N THR A 198 -4.13 2.42 -33.11
CA THR A 198 -3.19 1.41 -33.58
C THR A 198 -2.97 0.42 -32.44
N ASN A 199 -3.22 -0.87 -32.67
CA ASN A 199 -2.95 -1.91 -31.68
C ASN A 199 -1.46 -1.85 -31.28
N GLY A 200 -1.20 -1.44 -30.05
CA GLY A 200 0.10 -1.52 -29.41
C GLY A 200 0.28 -2.87 -28.74
N SER A 201 1.48 -3.09 -28.22
CA SER A 201 2.00 -4.34 -27.66
C SER A 201 0.97 -5.27 -27.01
N ILE A 202 1.01 -6.53 -27.41
CA ILE A 202 0.34 -7.65 -26.75
C ILE A 202 1.40 -8.37 -25.90
N ASP A 203 1.09 -8.59 -24.63
CA ASP A 203 1.96 -9.30 -23.68
C ASP A 203 1.13 -10.32 -22.90
N ALA A 204 1.72 -11.45 -22.53
CA ALA A 204 1.03 -12.50 -21.79
C ALA A 204 2.02 -13.36 -21.01
N GLY A 205 1.56 -13.95 -19.92
CA GLY A 205 2.37 -14.83 -19.08
C GLY A 205 1.71 -15.13 -17.74
N THR A 206 2.50 -15.23 -16.68
CA THR A 206 2.02 -15.53 -15.32
C THR A 206 2.11 -14.32 -14.40
N TYR A 207 1.28 -14.26 -13.37
CA TYR A 207 1.35 -13.22 -12.34
C TYR A 207 1.41 -13.81 -10.93
N THR A 208 2.03 -13.05 -10.02
CA THR A 208 2.03 -13.34 -8.59
C THR A 208 1.69 -12.07 -7.80
N ILE A 209 1.03 -12.26 -6.64
CA ILE A 209 0.67 -11.19 -5.72
C ILE A 209 1.24 -11.51 -4.33
N GLU A 210 2.03 -10.60 -3.80
CA GLU A 210 2.59 -10.67 -2.44
C GLU A 210 2.46 -9.30 -1.77
N GLY A 211 1.55 -9.18 -0.80
CA GLY A 211 1.23 -7.90 -0.18
C GLY A 211 0.76 -6.87 -1.21
N TYR A 212 1.53 -5.78 -1.37
CA TYR A 212 1.28 -4.75 -2.39
C TYR A 212 2.00 -4.99 -3.72
N ALA A 213 2.74 -6.09 -3.87
CA ALA A 213 3.47 -6.37 -5.09
C ALA A 213 2.62 -7.19 -6.04
N LEU A 214 2.45 -6.71 -7.27
CA LEU A 214 1.97 -7.48 -8.42
C LEU A 214 3.15 -7.63 -9.39
N ARG A 215 3.59 -8.87 -9.59
CA ARG A 215 4.63 -9.21 -10.56
C ARG A 215 3.98 -9.90 -11.76
N LEU A 216 4.34 -9.47 -12.97
CA LEU A 216 3.95 -10.12 -14.23
C LEU A 216 5.22 -10.65 -14.90
N ASP A 217 5.31 -11.96 -15.06
CA ASP A 217 6.39 -12.61 -15.81
C ASP A 217 5.87 -12.97 -17.19
N SER A 218 6.38 -12.30 -18.22
CA SER A 218 6.01 -12.50 -19.61
C SER A 218 6.60 -13.80 -20.16
N ASN A 219 5.86 -14.45 -21.07
CA ASN A 219 6.35 -15.54 -21.90
C ASN A 219 7.53 -15.12 -22.80
N GLN A 220 7.76 -13.82 -22.98
CA GLN A 220 8.88 -13.26 -23.74
C GLN A 220 10.13 -13.01 -22.88
N GLY A 221 10.11 -13.40 -21.59
CA GLY A 221 11.24 -13.29 -20.68
C GLY A 221 11.41 -11.91 -20.03
N THR A 222 10.43 -11.02 -20.17
CA THR A 222 10.39 -9.73 -19.47
C THR A 222 9.59 -9.85 -18.18
N THR A 223 9.98 -9.09 -17.16
CA THR A 223 9.24 -8.99 -15.89
C THR A 223 8.76 -7.57 -15.70
N LEU A 224 7.45 -7.40 -15.45
CA LEU A 224 6.84 -6.15 -15.05
C LEU A 224 6.39 -6.21 -13.60
N SER A 225 6.36 -5.04 -12.98
CA SER A 225 6.30 -4.89 -11.54
C SER A 225 5.41 -3.70 -11.19
N PHE A 226 4.33 -3.94 -10.45
CA PHE A 226 3.33 -2.95 -10.07
C PHE A 226 3.07 -2.97 -8.57
N THR A 227 2.86 -1.79 -8.01
CA THR A 227 2.24 -1.63 -6.69
C THR A 227 0.72 -1.76 -6.84
N ILE A 228 0.10 -2.72 -6.16
CA ILE A 228 -1.33 -3.05 -6.25
C ILE A 228 -2.07 -2.82 -4.93
N PHE A 229 -3.28 -2.27 -4.99
CA PHE A 229 -4.23 -2.21 -3.87
C PHE A 229 -5.65 -1.96 -4.36
N LYS A 230 -6.66 -2.21 -3.51
CA LYS A 230 -8.04 -1.74 -3.77
C LYS A 230 -8.13 -0.25 -3.52
N TRP A 231 -8.76 0.49 -4.42
CA TRP A 231 -8.87 1.94 -4.26
C TRP A 231 -9.73 2.29 -3.02
N PRO A 232 -9.22 3.06 -2.04
CA PRO A 232 -9.98 3.42 -0.84
C PRO A 232 -11.27 4.17 -1.17
N GLY A 233 -12.38 3.74 -0.54
CA GLY A 233 -13.70 4.37 -0.69
C GLY A 233 -14.42 4.08 -2.01
N GLU A 234 -13.84 3.27 -2.88
CA GLU A 234 -14.47 2.82 -4.13
C GLU A 234 -14.90 1.35 -4.02
N GLU A 235 -15.79 0.93 -4.92
CA GLU A 235 -16.27 -0.45 -5.02
C GLU A 235 -15.13 -1.47 -5.18
N SER A 236 -15.38 -2.73 -4.81
CA SER A 236 -14.42 -3.85 -4.93
C SER A 236 -13.91 -4.13 -6.35
N THR A 237 -14.52 -3.49 -7.35
CA THR A 237 -14.21 -3.55 -8.79
C THR A 237 -13.11 -2.59 -9.23
N VAL A 238 -12.67 -1.65 -8.38
CA VAL A 238 -11.61 -0.69 -8.71
C VAL A 238 -10.29 -1.08 -8.06
N LEU A 239 -9.28 -1.34 -8.89
CA LEU A 239 -7.90 -1.56 -8.45
C LEU A 239 -7.04 -0.33 -8.72
N ALA A 240 -6.01 -0.16 -7.91
CA ALA A 240 -4.93 0.76 -8.19
C ALA A 240 -3.70 -0.04 -8.59
N LEU A 241 -3.14 0.23 -9.78
CA LEU A 241 -1.83 -0.29 -10.18
C LEU A 241 -0.88 0.90 -10.37
N ASN A 242 0.22 0.93 -9.62
CA ASN A 242 1.16 2.07 -9.56
C ASN A 242 0.45 3.42 -9.32
N GLY A 243 -0.62 3.40 -8.52
CA GLY A 243 -1.42 4.59 -8.16
C GLY A 243 -2.34 5.10 -9.27
N LYS A 244 -2.44 4.39 -10.40
CA LYS A 244 -3.44 4.62 -11.44
C LYS A 244 -4.66 3.75 -11.19
N ARG A 245 -5.87 4.29 -11.40
CA ARG A 245 -7.15 3.60 -11.19
C ARG A 245 -7.48 2.72 -12.38
N PHE A 246 -7.66 1.43 -12.16
CA PHE A 246 -8.09 0.44 -13.13
C PHE A 246 -9.49 -0.04 -12.77
N GLN A 247 -10.41 0.05 -13.73
CA GLN A 247 -11.79 -0.37 -13.57
C GLN A 247 -11.96 -1.82 -14.08
N LYS A 248 -12.58 -2.67 -13.27
CA LYS A 248 -13.04 -4.00 -13.70
C LYS A 248 -14.24 -3.86 -14.65
N ILE A 249 -14.19 -4.49 -15.82
CA ILE A 249 -15.22 -4.38 -16.87
C ILE A 249 -15.87 -5.72 -17.28
N GLN A 250 -15.50 -6.82 -16.63
CA GLN A 250 -16.02 -8.17 -16.90
C GLN A 250 -16.21 -8.93 -15.59
#